data_AF-A0A2G5V9N5-F1
#
_entry.id   AF-A0A2G5V9N5-F1
#
_cell.length_a   1.000
_cell.length_b   1.000
_cell.length_c   1.000
_cell.angle_alpha   90.00
_cell.angle_beta   90.00
_cell.angle_gamma   90.00
#
_symmetry.space_group_name_H-M   'P 1'
#
loop_
_entity.id
_entity.type
_entity.pdbx_description
1 polymer ?
#
loop_
_entity_poly.entity_id
_entity_poly.type
_entity_poly.pdbx_seq_one_letter_code
_entity_poly.pdbx_strand_id
1 'polypeptide(L)'
;MTLAFFLACIMAVHAFNIKESADHMESLEEQLEDNQDKQAQLYAKMFQDIYELQKYAKKSRARRNSCSFKLLEKIAGVCGEISPGSEVNLATICCSQQCTDEFIQASACPDKKA
;
A
#
# COMPACT_ATOMS: atom_id res chain seq x y z
N MET A 1 -26.90 -23.98 -64.07
CA MET A 1 -27.68 -23.17 -63.11
C MET A 1 -27.45 -23.60 -61.65
N THR A 2 -27.40 -24.89 -61.34
CA THR A 2 -27.19 -25.41 -59.96
C THR A 2 -25.83 -25.02 -59.35
N LEU A 3 -24.72 -25.16 -60.07
CA LEU A 3 -23.37 -24.79 -59.59
C LEU A 3 -23.22 -23.31 -59.20
N ALA A 4 -23.80 -22.42 -60.00
CA ALA A 4 -23.77 -20.98 -59.73
C ALA A 4 -24.58 -20.63 -58.46
N PHE A 5 -25.68 -21.33 -58.23
CA PHE A 5 -26.48 -21.16 -57.01
C PHE A 5 -25.73 -21.63 -55.76
N PHE A 6 -25.07 -22.79 -55.82
CA PHE A 6 -24.22 -23.27 -54.72
C PHE A 6 -23.07 -22.32 -54.41
N LEU A 7 -22.37 -21.81 -55.42
CA LEU A 7 -21.30 -20.83 -55.24
C LEU A 7 -21.82 -19.53 -54.62
N ALA A 8 -22.98 -19.03 -55.04
CA ALA A 8 -23.59 -17.85 -54.45
C ALA A 8 -23.95 -18.05 -52.97
N CYS A 9 -24.47 -19.22 -52.59
CA CYS A 9 -24.76 -19.55 -51.19
C CYS A 9 -23.49 -19.61 -50.33
N ILE A 10 -22.42 -20.23 -50.83
CA ILE A 10 -21.13 -20.32 -50.13
C ILE A 10 -20.56 -18.90 -49.88
N MET A 11 -20.56 -18.04 -50.91
CA MET A 11 -20.08 -16.67 -50.78
C MET A 11 -20.91 -15.84 -49.81
N ALA A 12 -22.24 -16.00 -49.77
CA ALA A 12 -23.10 -15.32 -48.83
C ALA A 12 -22.84 -15.73 -47.37
N VAL A 13 -22.61 -17.02 -47.11
CA VAL A 13 -22.26 -17.53 -45.78
C VAL A 13 -20.91 -17.00 -45.32
N HIS A 14 -19.91 -16.94 -46.20
CA HIS A 14 -18.62 -16.35 -45.86
C HIS A 14 -18.72 -14.84 -45.60
N ALA A 15 -19.50 -14.11 -46.40
CA ALA A 15 -19.72 -12.68 -46.17
C ALA A 15 -20.38 -12.40 -44.80
N PHE A 16 -21.35 -13.23 -44.40
CA PHE A 16 -21.99 -13.12 -43.09
C PHE A 16 -21.03 -13.39 -41.93
N ASN A 17 -20.27 -14.50 -42.01
CA ASN A 17 -19.26 -14.84 -40.99
C ASN A 17 -18.17 -13.77 -40.87
N ILE A 18 -17.72 -13.20 -42.00
CA ILE A 18 -16.71 -12.13 -41.99
C ILE A 18 -17.27 -10.89 -41.29
N LYS A 19 -18.52 -10.53 -41.55
CA LYS A 19 -19.16 -9.40 -40.89
C LYS A 19 -19.27 -9.61 -39.38
N GLU A 20 -19.77 -10.77 -38.95
CA GLU A 20 -19.87 -11.10 -37.52
C GLU A 20 -18.50 -11.09 -36.84
N SER A 21 -17.47 -11.61 -37.52
CA SER A 21 -16.09 -11.57 -37.00
C SER A 21 -15.52 -10.15 -36.92
N ALA A 22 -15.88 -9.27 -37.85
CA ALA A 22 -15.45 -7.88 -37.84
C ALA A 22 -16.12 -7.09 -36.70
N ASP A 23 -17.43 -7.25 -36.53
CA ASP A 23 -18.20 -6.62 -35.44
C ASP A 23 -17.68 -7.11 -34.06
N HIS A 24 -17.35 -8.40 -33.94
CA HIS A 24 -16.75 -8.94 -32.71
C HIS A 24 -15.34 -8.40 -32.48
N MET A 25 -14.54 -8.21 -33.52
CA MET A 25 -13.18 -7.68 -33.41
C MET A 25 -13.20 -6.22 -32.95
N GLU A 26 -14.10 -5.39 -33.49
CA GLU A 26 -14.30 -4.00 -33.07
C GLU A 26 -14.68 -3.90 -31.58
N SER A 27 -15.62 -4.74 -31.11
CA SER A 27 -16.00 -4.77 -29.69
C SER A 27 -14.85 -5.19 -28.76
N LEU A 28 -13.93 -6.01 -29.26
CA LEU A 28 -12.78 -6.49 -28.49
C LEU A 28 -11.70 -5.41 -28.40
N GLU A 29 -11.49 -4.64 -29.48
CA GLU A 29 -10.61 -3.47 -29.49
C GLU A 29 -11.11 -2.39 -28.52
N GLU A 30 -12.41 -2.09 -28.54
CA GLU A 30 -13.01 -1.15 -27.59
C GLU A 30 -12.80 -1.61 -26.14
N GLN A 31 -13.06 -2.89 -25.84
CA GLN A 31 -12.80 -3.43 -24.50
C GLN A 31 -11.31 -3.38 -24.11
N LEU A 32 -10.40 -3.52 -25.07
CA LEU A 32 -8.97 -3.49 -24.80
C LEU A 32 -8.52 -2.06 -24.45
N GLU A 33 -8.98 -1.06 -25.19
CA GLU A 33 -8.74 0.36 -24.90
C GLU A 33 -9.30 0.73 -23.52
N ASP A 34 -10.54 0.33 -23.24
CA ASP A 34 -11.22 0.60 -21.97
C ASP A 34 -10.52 -0.06 -20.77
N ASN A 35 -9.96 -1.26 -20.96
CA ASN A 35 -9.16 -1.94 -19.95
C ASN A 35 -7.80 -1.28 -19.74
N GLN A 36 -7.14 -0.84 -20.81
CA GLN A 36 -5.86 -0.13 -20.71
C GLN A 36 -6.01 1.19 -19.94
N ASP A 37 -7.08 1.95 -20.22
CA ASP A 37 -7.38 3.19 -19.50
C ASP A 37 -7.67 2.95 -18.02
N LYS A 38 -8.49 1.93 -17.71
CA LYS A 38 -8.74 1.52 -16.31
C LYS A 38 -7.45 1.10 -15.62
N GLN A 39 -6.58 0.38 -16.31
CA GLN A 39 -5.29 -0.03 -15.77
C GLN A 39 -4.41 1.19 -15.46
N ALA A 40 -4.32 2.16 -16.37
CA ALA A 40 -3.56 3.39 -16.17
C ALA A 40 -4.08 4.21 -14.98
N GLN A 41 -5.40 4.35 -14.86
CA GLN A 41 -6.04 5.03 -13.72
C GLN A 41 -5.78 4.33 -12.39
N LEU A 42 -5.85 2.99 -12.36
CA LEU A 42 -5.54 2.19 -11.17
C LEU A 42 -4.09 2.39 -10.73
N TYR A 43 -3.14 2.37 -11.67
CA TYR A 43 -1.73 2.64 -11.36
C TYR A 43 -1.54 4.05 -10.80
N ALA A 44 -2.12 5.08 -11.44
CA ALA A 44 -2.03 6.46 -10.97
C ALA A 44 -2.53 6.62 -9.52
N LYS A 45 -3.69 6.01 -9.21
CA LYS A 45 -4.25 6.00 -7.86
C LYS A 45 -3.33 5.28 -6.86
N MET A 46 -2.84 4.10 -7.21
CA MET A 46 -1.92 3.34 -6.35
C MET A 46 -0.64 4.13 -6.06
N PHE A 47 -0.07 4.82 -7.04
CA PHE A 47 1.10 5.68 -6.82
C PHE A 47 0.82 6.84 -5.87
N GLN A 48 -0.34 7.47 -6.00
CA GLN A 48 -0.77 8.53 -5.10
C GLN A 48 -0.91 8.03 -3.66
N ASP A 49 -1.57 6.87 -3.47
CA ASP A 49 -1.74 6.25 -2.16
C ASP A 49 -0.39 5.91 -1.52
N ILE A 50 0.55 5.33 -2.28
CA ILE A 50 1.91 5.03 -1.82
C ILE A 50 2.63 6.31 -1.39
N TYR A 51 2.53 7.38 -2.18
CA TYR A 51 3.17 8.66 -1.88
C TYR A 51 2.64 9.26 -0.57
N GLU A 52 1.32 9.24 -0.37
CA GLU A 52 0.70 9.70 0.87
C GLU A 52 1.15 8.89 2.08
N LEU A 53 1.13 7.55 1.98
CA LEU A 53 1.60 6.65 3.03
C LEU A 53 3.06 6.91 3.39
N GLN A 54 3.94 7.12 2.39
CA GLN A 54 5.34 7.48 2.62
C GLN A 54 5.48 8.82 3.36
N LYS A 55 4.67 9.82 3.01
CA LYS A 55 4.66 11.12 3.68
C LYS A 55 4.25 10.99 5.15
N TYR A 56 3.21 10.22 5.44
CA TYR A 56 2.80 9.90 6.82
C TYR A 56 3.90 9.15 7.58
N ALA A 57 4.54 8.16 6.95
CA ALA A 57 5.64 7.41 7.56
C ALA A 57 6.86 8.31 7.88
N LYS A 58 7.24 9.22 6.97
CA LYS A 58 8.32 10.20 7.21
C LYS A 58 7.99 11.12 8.39
N LYS A 59 6.76 11.63 8.47
CA LYS A 59 6.31 12.48 9.59
C LYS A 59 6.32 11.71 10.92
N SER A 60 5.86 10.46 10.91
CA SER A 60 5.88 9.57 12.07
C SER A 60 7.31 9.29 12.55
N ARG A 61 8.24 8.97 11.64
CA ARG A 61 9.66 8.77 11.96
C ARG A 61 10.32 10.02 12.54
N ALA A 62 10.06 11.20 11.97
CA ALA A 62 10.58 12.46 12.49
C ALA A 62 10.09 12.73 13.94
N ARG A 63 8.81 12.49 14.23
CA ARG A 63 8.24 12.60 15.58
C ARG A 63 8.81 11.57 16.54
N ARG A 64 9.05 10.34 16.08
CA ARG A 64 9.68 9.29 16.88
C ARG A 64 11.11 9.68 17.27
N ASN A 65 11.89 10.25 16.35
CA ASN A 65 13.27 10.66 16.63
C ASN A 65 13.34 11.78 17.69
N SER A 66 12.47 12.79 17.59
CA SER A 66 12.44 13.89 18.57
C SER A 66 11.96 13.44 19.96
N CYS A 67 10.97 12.54 20.01
CA CYS A 67 10.54 11.97 21.28
C CYS A 67 11.57 11.00 21.87
N SER A 68 12.20 10.14 21.06
CA SER A 68 13.18 9.16 21.54
C SER A 68 14.33 9.83 22.29
N PHE A 69 14.77 11.00 21.82
CA PHE A 69 15.80 11.79 22.52
C PHE A 69 15.33 12.27 23.90
N LYS A 70 14.16 12.93 23.98
CA LYS A 70 13.58 13.38 25.26
C LYS A 70 13.28 12.22 26.22
N LEU A 71 12.90 11.08 25.66
CA LEU A 71 12.63 9.87 26.43
C LEU A 71 13.92 9.30 27.02
N LEU A 72 15.04 9.31 26.29
CA LEU A 72 16.34 8.90 26.82
C LEU A 72 16.80 9.82 27.96
N GLU A 73 16.62 11.14 27.84
CA GLU A 73 16.89 12.08 28.94
C GLU A 73 16.02 11.77 30.17
N LYS A 74 14.73 11.48 29.95
CA LYS A 74 13.81 11.12 31.04
C LYS A 74 14.18 9.80 31.70
N ILE A 75 14.54 8.78 30.91
CA ILE A 75 15.03 7.49 31.44
C ILE A 75 16.32 7.70 32.22
N ALA A 76 17.26 8.52 31.75
CA ALA A 76 18.47 8.84 32.48
C ALA A 76 18.19 9.57 33.80
N GLY A 77 17.18 10.46 33.84
CA GLY A 77 16.76 11.13 35.08
C GLY A 77 16.15 10.18 36.11
N VAL A 78 15.37 9.18 35.67
CA VAL A 78 14.71 8.21 36.56
C VAL A 78 15.65 7.08 36.97
N CYS A 79 16.41 6.53 36.03
CA CYS A 79 17.21 5.33 36.21
C CYS A 79 18.71 5.60 36.38
N GLY A 80 19.23 6.77 36.03
CA GLY A 80 20.67 7.06 36.00
C GLY A 80 21.38 6.30 34.87
N GLU A 81 21.81 5.06 35.15
CA GLU A 81 22.35 4.15 34.14
C GLU A 81 21.23 3.29 33.52
N ILE A 82 21.19 3.26 32.19
CA ILE A 82 20.24 2.45 31.44
C ILE A 82 20.74 1.00 31.47
N SER A 83 19.98 0.11 32.12
CA SER A 83 20.27 -1.32 32.05
C SER A 83 19.94 -1.83 30.64
N PRO A 84 20.87 -2.52 29.94
CA PRO A 84 20.58 -3.12 28.65
C PRO A 84 19.67 -4.34 28.87
N GLY A 85 18.35 -4.14 28.91
CA GLY A 85 17.43 -5.26 29.19
C GLY A 85 15.94 -5.00 29.04
N SER A 86 15.51 -3.81 28.62
CA SER A 86 14.08 -3.58 28.40
C SER A 86 13.63 -4.24 27.10
N GLU A 87 12.90 -5.35 27.19
CA GLU A 87 12.18 -5.95 26.04
C GLU A 87 11.10 -5.00 25.49
N VAL A 88 10.75 -3.96 26.26
CA VAL A 88 9.73 -2.98 25.91
C VAL A 88 10.35 -1.81 25.17
N ASN A 89 9.93 -1.60 23.91
CA ASN A 89 10.30 -0.41 23.16
C ASN A 89 9.51 0.81 23.69
N LEU A 90 10.05 1.46 24.73
CA LEU A 90 9.46 2.62 25.38
C LEU A 90 9.16 3.76 24.38
N ALA A 91 9.94 3.91 23.30
CA ALA A 91 9.65 4.92 22.29
C ALA A 91 8.36 4.64 21.50
N THR A 92 7.93 3.38 21.37
CA THR A 92 6.64 3.05 20.73
C THR A 92 5.46 3.48 21.61
N ILE A 93 5.59 3.32 22.94
CA ILE A 93 4.52 3.58 23.91
C ILE A 93 4.52 5.06 24.34
N CYS A 94 5.66 5.52 24.85
CA CYS A 94 5.83 6.82 25.50
C CYS A 94 5.87 8.02 24.53
N CYS A 95 6.02 7.77 23.22
CA CYS A 95 5.95 8.83 22.21
C CYS A 95 4.55 9.06 21.66
N SER A 96 3.67 8.09 21.86
CA SER A 96 2.25 8.22 21.53
C SER A 96 1.48 8.85 22.70
N GLN A 97 1.88 8.53 23.94
CA GLN A 97 1.27 9.01 25.18
C GLN A 97 2.37 9.25 26.21
N GLN A 98 2.30 10.32 27.01
CA GLN A 98 3.37 10.63 27.96
C GLN A 98 3.40 9.58 29.10
N CYS A 99 4.52 8.88 29.24
CA CYS A 99 4.70 7.86 30.29
C CYS A 99 5.01 8.48 31.65
N THR A 100 4.50 7.86 32.72
CA THR A 100 4.83 8.17 34.11
C THR A 100 6.21 7.64 34.49
N ASP A 101 6.79 8.20 35.55
CA ASP A 101 8.14 7.84 36.00
C ASP A 101 8.16 6.41 36.57
N GLU A 102 7.08 6.01 37.24
CA GLU A 102 6.85 4.64 37.75
C GLU A 102 6.90 3.59 36.62
N PHE A 103 6.23 3.89 35.49
CA PHE A 103 6.21 3.00 34.34
C PHE A 103 7.60 2.91 33.68
N ILE A 104 8.30 4.04 33.59
CA ILE A 104 9.68 4.10 33.07
C ILE A 104 10.61 3.29 33.97
N GLN A 105 10.52 3.44 35.29
CA GLN A 105 11.34 2.69 36.24
C GLN A 105 11.08 1.19 36.14
N ALA A 106 9.81 0.77 36.15
CA ALA A 106 9.43 -0.63 36.03
C ALA A 106 9.88 -1.28 34.70
N SER A 107 9.96 -0.50 33.62
CA SER A 107 10.29 -1.03 32.29
C SER A 107 11.77 -0.92 31.93
N ALA A 108 12.45 0.16 32.33
CA ALA A 108 13.83 0.46 31.95
C ALA A 108 14.86 0.07 33.02
N CYS A 109 14.47 0.06 34.30
CA CYS A 109 15.34 -0.29 35.41
C CYS A 109 14.57 -1.02 36.54
N PRO A 110 13.96 -2.19 36.27
CA PRO A 110 13.19 -2.95 37.26
C PRO A 110 14.00 -3.36 38.49
N ASP A 111 15.33 -3.50 38.34
CA ASP A 111 16.24 -3.90 39.42
C ASP A 111 16.55 -2.77 40.42
N LYS A 112 16.19 -1.53 40.09
CA LYS A 112 16.34 -0.37 41.00
C LYS A 112 15.09 -0.12 41.85
N LYS A 113 14.25 -1.14 42.06
CA LYS A 113 13.19 -1.07 43.07
C LYS A 113 13.83 -0.93 44.45
N ALA A 114 13.75 0.27 45.01
CA ALA A 114 13.79 0.47 46.45
C ALA A 114 12.49 -0.03 47.07
#